data_AF-A0AAD4MRD6-F1
#
_entry.id   AF-A0AAD4MRD6-F1
#
_cell.length_a   1.000
_cell.length_b   1.000
_cell.length_c   1.000
_cell.angle_alpha   90.00
_cell.angle_beta   90.00
_cell.angle_gamma   90.00
#
_symmetry.space_group_name_H-M   'P 1'
#
loop_
_entity.id
_entity.type
_entity.pdbx_description
1 polymer ?
#
loop_
_entity_poly.entity_id
_entity_poly.type
_entity_poly.pdbx_seq_one_letter_code
_entity_poly.pdbx_strand_id
1 'polypeptide(L)'
;MALEIDQAHHITETVQHSFALFFNIVLLYLIKSYSTFGVKLYKYLLTIDALLDLSLAAVVFLAQPLALGGDGYLILTLNGFFAGHSPALDSLLYTMFLFIMHTNILWIPVQFIYRYRLLCKDDSQSIRINVLIVVATAAYSLLALFIIAWVCEYREELQPFGQNVFRLNKWPQHKNGRHQFVFGCLVTEIR
;
A
#
# COMPACT_ATOMS: atom_id res chain seq x y z
N MET A 1 27.88 -10.50 -6.42
CA MET A 1 26.59 -11.18 -6.67
C MET A 1 25.46 -10.70 -5.76
N ALA A 2 25.39 -11.04 -4.46
CA ALA A 2 24.25 -10.61 -3.62
C ALA A 2 24.10 -9.07 -3.51
N LEU A 3 25.21 -8.34 -3.38
CA LEU A 3 25.22 -6.87 -3.34
C LEU A 3 24.75 -6.24 -4.66
N GLU A 4 25.07 -6.86 -5.80
CA GLU A 4 24.69 -6.36 -7.12
C GLU A 4 23.20 -6.56 -7.40
N ILE A 5 22.63 -7.67 -6.92
CA ILE A 5 21.19 -7.96 -7.03
C ILE A 5 20.39 -6.94 -6.20
N ASP A 6 20.82 -6.66 -4.97
CA ASP A 6 20.19 -5.69 -4.09
C ASP A 6 20.22 -4.28 -4.68
N GLN A 7 21.38 -3.86 -5.21
CA GLN A 7 21.52 -2.56 -5.87
C GLN A 7 20.63 -2.44 -7.13
N ALA A 8 20.56 -3.49 -7.95
CA ALA A 8 19.71 -3.50 -9.14
C ALA A 8 18.21 -3.44 -8.77
N HIS A 9 17.81 -4.13 -7.71
CA HIS A 9 16.44 -4.10 -7.20
C HIS A 9 16.05 -2.69 -6.75
N HIS A 10 16.88 -2.05 -5.93
CA HIS A 10 16.65 -0.68 -5.47
C HIS A 10 16.53 0.33 -6.61
N ILE A 11 17.39 0.23 -7.64
CA ILE A 11 17.31 1.10 -8.82
C ILE A 11 15.98 0.89 -9.55
N THR A 12 15.59 -0.38 -9.74
CA THR A 12 14.35 -0.73 -10.46
C THR A 12 13.12 -0.19 -9.76
N GLU A 13 13.00 -0.40 -8.44
CA GLU A 13 11.90 0.12 -7.63
C GLU A 13 11.84 1.65 -7.68
N THR A 14 12.98 2.31 -7.49
CA THR A 14 13.07 3.78 -7.52
C THR A 14 12.57 4.34 -8.86
N VAL A 15 12.98 3.71 -9.97
CA VAL A 15 12.56 4.10 -11.32
C VAL A 15 11.05 3.85 -11.49
N GLN A 16 10.55 2.69 -11.10
CA GLN A 16 9.14 2.33 -11.20
C GLN A 16 8.26 3.32 -10.43
N HIS A 17 8.59 3.65 -9.19
CA HIS A 17 7.81 4.58 -8.37
C HIS A 17 7.91 6.02 -8.88
N SER A 18 9.05 6.42 -9.45
CA SER A 18 9.20 7.72 -10.09
C SER A 18 8.29 7.87 -11.31
N PHE A 19 8.20 6.84 -12.16
CA PHE A 19 7.25 6.81 -13.26
C PHE A 19 5.80 6.82 -12.77
N ALA A 20 5.47 6.04 -11.74
CA ALA A 20 4.12 6.03 -11.16
C ALA A 20 3.72 7.43 -10.65
N LEU A 21 4.61 8.14 -9.95
CA LEU A 21 4.38 9.53 -9.53
C LEU A 21 4.14 10.44 -10.74
N PHE A 22 5.03 10.37 -11.74
CA PHE A 22 4.93 11.19 -12.94
C PHE A 22 3.61 10.98 -13.69
N PHE A 23 3.25 9.73 -13.99
CA PHE A 23 2.03 9.43 -14.74
C PHE A 23 0.76 9.80 -13.98
N ASN A 24 0.73 9.64 -12.64
CA ASN A 24 -0.42 10.06 -11.84
C ASN A 24 -0.57 11.60 -11.81
N ILE A 25 0.54 12.34 -11.75
CA ILE A 25 0.50 13.81 -11.87
C ILE A 25 -0.02 14.22 -13.26
N VAL A 26 0.48 13.59 -14.33
CA VAL A 26 0.01 13.84 -15.70
C VAL A 26 -1.48 13.51 -15.83
N LEU A 27 -1.94 12.40 -15.26
CA LEU A 27 -3.35 12.01 -15.26
C LEU A 27 -4.22 13.06 -14.56
N LEU A 28 -3.81 13.54 -13.38
CA LEU A 28 -4.51 14.63 -12.68
C LEU A 28 -4.57 15.91 -13.53
N TYR A 29 -3.47 16.25 -14.21
CA TYR A 29 -3.44 17.39 -15.14
C TYR A 29 -4.41 17.21 -16.31
N LEU A 30 -4.48 16.01 -16.90
CA LEU A 30 -5.39 15.70 -18.01
C LEU A 30 -6.86 15.73 -17.56
N ILE A 31 -7.17 15.14 -16.40
CA ILE A 31 -8.51 15.18 -15.79
C ILE A 31 -8.94 16.63 -15.55
N LYS A 32 -8.02 17.48 -15.08
CA LYS A 32 -8.28 18.91 -14.87
C LYS A 32 -8.55 19.63 -16.19
N SER A 33 -7.76 19.36 -17.23
CA SER A 33 -7.73 20.13 -18.48
C SER A 33 -8.79 19.70 -19.50
N TYR A 34 -9.13 18.42 -19.58
CA TYR A 34 -9.95 17.85 -20.66
C TYR A 34 -11.29 17.24 -20.22
N SER A 35 -11.62 17.28 -18.93
CA SER A 35 -12.89 16.71 -18.46
C SER A 35 -14.10 17.57 -18.87
N THR A 36 -14.99 16.99 -19.66
CA THR A 36 -16.25 17.61 -20.09
C THR A 36 -17.31 17.55 -18.98
N PHE A 37 -18.22 18.53 -18.98
CA PHE A 37 -19.26 18.69 -17.94
C PHE A 37 -20.22 17.48 -17.83
N GLY A 38 -20.32 16.66 -18.87
CA GLY A 38 -21.20 15.49 -18.90
C GLY A 38 -20.79 14.34 -17.97
N VAL A 39 -19.54 14.33 -17.47
CA VAL A 39 -19.00 13.19 -16.72
C VAL A 39 -18.45 13.59 -15.34
N LYS A 40 -19.08 14.58 -14.68
CA LYS A 40 -18.60 15.14 -13.40
C LYS A 40 -18.30 14.09 -12.33
N LEU A 41 -19.18 13.10 -12.16
CA LEU A 41 -19.00 12.10 -11.10
C LEU A 41 -17.84 11.13 -11.42
N TYR A 42 -17.69 10.73 -12.68
CA TYR A 42 -16.55 9.92 -13.12
C TYR A 42 -15.23 10.68 -12.98
N LYS A 43 -15.23 12.00 -13.23
CA LYS A 43 -14.07 12.88 -12.98
C LYS A 43 -13.60 12.78 -11.54
N TYR A 44 -14.53 12.84 -10.57
CA TYR A 44 -14.18 12.72 -9.16
C TYR A 44 -13.59 11.35 -8.82
N LEU A 45 -14.16 10.27 -9.36
CA LEU A 45 -13.65 8.93 -9.12
C LEU A 45 -12.23 8.74 -9.67
N LEU A 46 -11.97 9.20 -10.91
CA LEU A 46 -10.62 9.19 -11.49
C LEU A 46 -9.64 10.08 -10.73
N THR A 47 -10.11 11.20 -10.18
CA THR A 47 -9.26 12.08 -9.37
C THR A 47 -8.86 11.40 -8.06
N ILE A 48 -9.82 10.76 -7.37
CA ILE A 48 -9.55 10.02 -6.14
C ILE A 48 -8.59 8.86 -6.41
N ASP A 49 -8.80 8.12 -7.49
CA ASP A 49 -7.93 7.03 -7.93
C ASP A 49 -6.48 7.50 -8.11
N ALA A 50 -6.28 8.53 -8.93
CA ALA A 50 -4.96 9.08 -9.18
C ALA A 50 -4.30 9.64 -7.91
N LEU A 51 -5.09 10.18 -6.96
CA LEU A 51 -4.58 10.63 -5.66
C LEU A 51 -4.17 9.47 -4.75
N LEU A 52 -4.93 8.37 -4.77
CA LEU A 52 -4.59 7.16 -4.00
C LEU A 52 -3.32 6.50 -4.55
N ASP A 53 -3.18 6.42 -5.86
CA ASP A 53 -1.97 5.92 -6.52
C ASP A 53 -0.76 6.82 -6.24
N LEU A 54 -0.94 8.15 -6.31
CA LEU A 54 0.12 9.10 -5.99
C LEU A 54 0.56 8.97 -4.52
N SER A 55 -0.40 8.83 -3.61
CA SER A 55 -0.14 8.63 -2.18
C SER A 55 0.60 7.32 -1.93
N LEU A 56 0.19 6.24 -2.61
CA LEU A 56 0.85 4.94 -2.52
C LEU A 56 2.27 5.03 -3.06
N ALA A 57 2.47 5.58 -4.25
CA ALA A 57 3.78 5.73 -4.86
C ALA A 57 4.72 6.58 -3.98
N ALA A 58 4.21 7.66 -3.37
CA ALA A 58 4.98 8.49 -2.45
C ALA A 58 5.37 7.72 -1.18
N VAL A 59 4.43 7.01 -0.54
CA VAL A 59 4.73 6.25 0.67
C VAL A 59 5.66 5.08 0.37
N VAL A 60 5.48 4.36 -0.73
CA VAL A 60 6.36 3.27 -1.15
C VAL A 60 7.76 3.79 -1.48
N PHE A 61 7.87 4.94 -2.14
CA PHE A 61 9.16 5.60 -2.37
C PHE A 61 9.88 5.96 -1.07
N LEU A 62 9.15 6.46 -0.06
CA LEU A 62 9.72 6.84 1.23
C LEU A 62 10.06 5.64 2.13
N ALA A 63 9.20 4.61 2.12
CA ALA A 63 9.28 3.47 3.03
C ALA A 63 10.08 2.29 2.46
N GLN A 64 10.15 2.16 1.13
CA GLN A 64 10.70 1.03 0.38
C GLN A 64 10.41 -0.32 1.07
N PRO A 65 9.11 -0.68 1.16
CA PRO A 65 8.69 -1.90 1.83
C PRO A 65 9.21 -3.12 1.06
N LEU A 66 10.01 -3.93 1.74
CA LEU A 66 10.53 -5.18 1.23
C LEU A 66 9.78 -6.35 1.88
N ALA A 67 9.09 -7.12 1.05
CA ALA A 67 8.32 -8.29 1.45
C ALA A 67 9.15 -9.57 1.31
N LEU A 68 9.37 -10.24 2.43
CA LEU A 68 10.22 -11.43 2.54
C LEU A 68 9.35 -12.63 2.90
N GLY A 69 9.27 -13.59 1.98
CA GLY A 69 8.59 -14.86 2.22
C GLY A 69 9.57 -15.95 2.65
N GLY A 70 9.23 -16.72 3.69
CA GLY A 70 9.99 -17.90 4.09
C GLY A 70 9.25 -18.73 5.15
N ASP A 71 9.29 -20.05 5.04
CA ASP A 71 8.71 -21.01 6.01
C ASP A 71 7.22 -20.79 6.37
N GLY A 72 6.41 -20.31 5.42
CA GLY A 72 4.98 -20.01 5.65
C GLY A 72 4.70 -18.63 6.26
N TYR A 73 5.73 -17.79 6.33
CA TYR A 73 5.65 -16.44 6.88
C TYR A 73 5.93 -15.40 5.82
N LEU A 74 5.17 -14.31 5.85
CA LEU A 74 5.46 -13.08 5.13
C LEU A 74 5.91 -12.02 6.14
N ILE A 75 7.16 -11.59 5.99
CA ILE A 75 7.80 -10.54 6.78
C ILE A 75 7.88 -9.28 5.92
N LEU A 76 7.32 -8.17 6.40
CA LEU A 76 7.51 -6.86 5.78
C LEU A 76 8.57 -6.07 6.55
N THR A 77 9.56 -5.56 5.81
CA THR A 77 10.61 -4.69 6.33
C THR A 77 10.63 -3.37 5.58
N LEU A 78 11.04 -2.29 6.23
CA LEU A 78 11.18 -0.98 5.59
C LEU A 78 12.65 -0.68 5.34
N ASN A 79 13.04 -0.50 4.08
CA ASN A 79 14.41 -0.16 3.68
C ASN A 79 14.58 1.28 3.19
N GLY A 80 13.52 2.08 3.31
CA GLY A 80 13.44 3.43 2.75
C GLY A 80 14.32 4.48 3.43
N PHE A 81 14.11 5.73 3.02
CA PHE A 81 14.90 6.88 3.46
C PHE A 81 14.92 7.08 4.98
N PHE A 82 13.83 6.70 5.64
CA PHE A 82 13.64 6.86 7.08
C PHE A 82 13.96 5.59 7.89
N ALA A 83 14.42 4.52 7.24
CA ALA A 83 14.69 3.25 7.91
C ALA A 83 15.70 3.42 9.05
N GLY A 84 15.28 3.08 10.28
CA GLY A 84 16.12 3.14 11.47
C GLY A 84 16.24 4.53 12.10
N HIS A 85 15.46 5.52 11.66
CA HIS A 85 15.50 6.88 12.23
C HIS A 85 14.81 6.93 13.61
N SER A 86 13.58 6.44 13.72
CA SER A 86 12.92 6.21 15.01
C SER A 86 11.85 5.13 14.89
N PRO A 87 11.62 4.31 15.95
CA PRO A 87 10.60 3.27 15.93
C PRO A 87 9.17 3.78 15.68
N ALA A 88 8.89 5.02 16.10
CA ALA A 88 7.59 5.68 15.90
C ALA A 88 7.39 6.09 14.44
N LEU A 89 8.44 6.61 13.78
CA LEU A 89 8.38 6.98 12.37
C LEU A 89 8.24 5.74 11.48
N ASP A 90 8.97 4.67 11.79
CA ASP A 90 8.85 3.41 11.06
C ASP A 90 7.44 2.82 11.20
N SER A 91 6.87 2.85 12.40
CA SER A 91 5.49 2.42 12.64
C SER A 91 4.50 3.28 11.85
N LEU A 92 4.67 4.60 11.84
CA LEU A 92 3.80 5.52 11.10
C LEU A 92 3.84 5.22 9.59
N LEU A 93 5.04 5.10 9.01
CA LEU A 93 5.22 4.81 7.59
C LEU A 93 4.63 3.44 7.22
N TYR A 94 4.81 2.45 8.07
CA TYR A 94 4.21 1.12 7.90
C TYR A 94 2.68 1.17 7.92
N THR A 95 2.10 1.84 8.92
CA THR A 95 0.64 2.03 9.03
C THR A 95 0.09 2.77 7.81
N MET A 96 0.75 3.85 7.37
CA MET A 96 0.36 4.59 6.17
C MET A 96 0.40 3.71 4.92
N PHE A 97 1.48 2.93 4.74
CA PHE A 97 1.64 2.03 3.61
C PHE A 97 0.50 1.01 3.55
N LEU A 98 0.26 0.27 4.64
CA LEU A 98 -0.78 -0.75 4.68
C LEU A 98 -2.16 -0.15 4.46
N PHE A 99 -2.46 0.99 5.10
CA PHE A 99 -3.75 1.64 4.96
C PHE A 99 -4.02 2.08 3.51
N ILE A 100 -3.04 2.74 2.88
CA ILE A 100 -3.18 3.21 1.50
C ILE A 100 -3.26 2.03 0.52
N MET A 101 -2.46 0.97 0.73
CA MET A 101 -2.49 -0.23 -0.11
C MET A 101 -3.86 -0.94 -0.03
N HIS A 102 -4.42 -1.10 1.17
CA HIS A 102 -5.77 -1.65 1.36
C HIS A 102 -6.84 -0.77 0.71
N THR A 103 -6.72 0.56 0.84
CA THR A 103 -7.66 1.51 0.23
C THR A 103 -7.64 1.41 -1.29
N ASN A 104 -6.46 1.24 -1.91
CA ASN A 104 -6.31 1.04 -3.35
C ASN A 104 -7.00 -0.25 -3.83
N ILE A 105 -6.79 -1.38 -3.13
CA ILE A 105 -7.44 -2.66 -3.48
C ILE A 105 -8.96 -2.53 -3.40
N LEU A 106 -9.48 -1.89 -2.36
CA LEU A 106 -10.90 -1.66 -2.17
C LEU A 106 -11.50 -0.73 -3.23
N TRP A 107 -10.70 0.16 -3.81
CA TRP A 107 -11.18 1.12 -4.80
C TRP A 107 -11.50 0.45 -6.15
N ILE A 108 -10.83 -0.66 -6.49
CA ILE A 108 -11.07 -1.44 -7.72
C ILE A 108 -12.54 -1.87 -7.86
N PRO A 109 -13.17 -2.58 -6.89
CA PRO A 109 -14.58 -2.95 -7.00
C PRO A 109 -15.52 -1.74 -6.99
N VAL A 110 -15.17 -0.65 -6.28
CA VAL A 110 -15.96 0.60 -6.29
C VAL A 110 -16.04 1.18 -7.70
N GLN A 111 -14.89 1.28 -8.38
CA GLN A 111 -14.85 1.73 -9.77
C GLN A 111 -15.59 0.79 -10.71
N PHE A 112 -15.45 -0.52 -10.52
CA PHE A 112 -16.14 -1.52 -11.34
C PHE A 112 -17.65 -1.36 -11.23
N ILE A 113 -18.20 -1.30 -10.01
CA ILE A 113 -19.65 -1.12 -9.79
C ILE A 113 -20.12 0.20 -10.40
N TYR A 114 -19.35 1.29 -10.23
CA TYR A 114 -19.70 2.56 -10.83
C TYR A 114 -19.79 2.50 -12.36
N ARG A 115 -18.77 1.93 -13.03
CA ARG A 115 -18.72 1.80 -14.49
C ARG A 115 -19.81 0.87 -15.01
N TYR A 116 -20.08 -0.23 -14.32
CA TYR A 116 -21.17 -1.14 -14.64
C TYR A 116 -22.51 -0.40 -14.66
N ARG A 117 -22.79 0.40 -13.63
CA ARG A 117 -24.03 1.18 -13.53
C ARG A 117 -24.16 2.26 -14.59
N LEU A 118 -23.05 2.91 -14.94
CA LEU A 118 -23.01 3.89 -16.04
C LEU A 118 -23.41 3.26 -17.38
N LEU A 119 -22.98 2.01 -17.63
CA LEU A 119 -23.29 1.29 -18.86
C LEU A 119 -24.72 0.73 -18.89
N CYS A 120 -25.21 0.23 -17.76
CA CYS A 120 -26.54 -0.40 -17.67
C CYS A 120 -27.71 0.60 -17.54
N LYS A 121 -27.44 1.91 -17.47
CA LYS A 121 -28.46 2.99 -17.42
C LYS A 121 -29.57 2.80 -16.37
N ASP A 122 -29.22 2.28 -15.21
CA ASP A 122 -30.19 2.04 -14.14
C ASP A 122 -30.25 3.26 -13.19
N ASP A 123 -31.02 4.27 -13.61
CA ASP A 123 -31.13 5.56 -12.90
C ASP A 123 -31.99 5.45 -11.62
N SER A 124 -32.89 4.46 -11.52
CA SER A 124 -33.91 4.41 -10.46
C SER A 124 -33.38 4.01 -9.08
N GLN A 125 -32.26 3.30 -8.99
CA GLN A 125 -31.69 2.80 -7.72
C GLN A 125 -30.40 3.50 -7.27
N SER A 126 -30.10 4.67 -7.83
CA SER A 126 -28.74 5.19 -7.80
C SER A 126 -28.20 5.62 -6.44
N ILE A 127 -29.05 6.22 -5.62
CA ILE A 127 -28.61 6.81 -4.34
C ILE A 127 -28.35 5.73 -3.30
N ARG A 128 -29.22 4.72 -3.19
CA ARG A 128 -29.11 3.65 -2.17
C ARG A 128 -27.81 2.85 -2.33
N ILE A 129 -27.46 2.49 -3.56
CA ILE A 129 -26.24 1.73 -3.85
C ILE A 129 -25.00 2.59 -3.57
N ASN A 130 -25.01 3.87 -3.92
CA ASN A 130 -23.90 4.77 -3.62
C ASN A 130 -23.69 4.93 -2.11
N VAL A 131 -24.77 5.10 -1.34
CA VAL A 131 -24.71 5.14 0.13
C VAL A 131 -24.17 3.83 0.68
N LEU A 132 -24.62 2.68 0.16
CA LEU A 132 -24.14 1.37 0.58
C LEU A 132 -22.64 1.20 0.30
N ILE A 133 -22.17 1.61 -0.88
CA ILE A 133 -20.74 1.58 -1.22
C ILE A 133 -19.94 2.45 -0.25
N VAL A 134 -20.39 3.67 0.03
CA VAL A 134 -19.69 4.58 0.97
C VAL A 134 -19.63 3.98 2.37
N VAL A 135 -20.75 3.44 2.88
CA VAL A 135 -20.81 2.80 4.19
C VAL A 135 -19.93 1.56 4.24
N ALA A 136 -19.98 0.70 3.23
CA ALA A 136 -19.14 -0.49 3.15
C ALA A 136 -17.65 -0.14 3.08
N THR A 137 -17.31 0.90 2.30
CA THR A 137 -15.93 1.39 2.17
C THR A 137 -15.42 1.94 3.50
N ALA A 138 -16.23 2.73 4.21
CA ALA A 138 -15.90 3.28 5.52
C ALA A 138 -15.75 2.17 6.57
N ALA A 139 -16.69 1.24 6.64
CA ALA A 139 -16.63 0.11 7.56
C ALA A 139 -15.38 -0.76 7.33
N TYR A 140 -15.04 -1.05 6.07
CA TYR A 140 -13.82 -1.77 5.71
C TYR A 140 -12.57 -0.99 6.11
N SER A 141 -12.53 0.33 5.87
CA SER A 141 -11.38 1.17 6.22
C SER A 141 -11.14 1.20 7.73
N LEU A 142 -12.21 1.25 8.53
CA LEU A 142 -12.13 1.15 9.99
C LEU A 142 -11.64 -0.23 10.45
N LEU A 143 -12.14 -1.31 9.83
CA LEU A 143 -11.67 -2.66 10.11
C LEU A 143 -10.19 -2.83 9.77
N ALA A 144 -9.74 -2.29 8.63
CA ALA A 144 -8.34 -2.31 8.23
C ALA A 144 -7.46 -1.55 9.22
N LEU A 145 -7.88 -0.35 9.65
CA LEU A 145 -7.17 0.41 10.69
C LEU A 145 -7.09 -0.35 12.01
N PHE A 146 -8.18 -1.02 12.41
CA PHE A 146 -8.18 -1.85 13.61
C PHE A 146 -7.20 -3.02 13.51
N ILE A 147 -7.19 -3.74 12.37
CA ILE A 147 -6.24 -4.84 12.13
C ILE A 147 -4.80 -4.32 12.14
N ILE A 148 -4.53 -3.19 11.48
CA ILE A 148 -3.19 -2.59 11.45
C ILE A 148 -2.75 -2.18 12.86
N ALA A 149 -3.63 -1.55 13.64
CA ALA A 149 -3.36 -1.17 15.02
C ALA A 149 -3.05 -2.40 15.89
N TRP A 150 -3.84 -3.46 15.75
CA TRP A 150 -3.62 -4.74 16.42
C TRP A 150 -2.25 -5.33 16.03
N VAL A 151 -1.91 -5.40 14.74
CA VAL A 151 -0.59 -5.87 14.29
C VAL A 151 0.56 -5.02 14.86
N CYS A 152 0.37 -3.71 15.00
CA CYS A 152 1.38 -2.83 15.58
C CYS A 152 1.55 -3.06 17.09
N GLU A 153 0.50 -3.41 17.81
CA GLU A 153 0.54 -3.74 19.24
C GLU A 153 1.37 -5.01 19.52
N TYR A 154 1.17 -6.07 18.73
CA TYR A 154 1.91 -7.34 18.86
C TYR A 154 3.32 -7.33 18.25
N ARG A 155 3.82 -6.17 17.83
CA ARG A 155 5.12 -6.04 17.15
C ARG A 155 6.28 -6.57 17.99
N GLU A 156 6.33 -6.25 19.28
CA GLU A 156 7.44 -6.63 20.15
C GLU A 156 7.53 -8.16 20.33
N GLU A 157 6.38 -8.83 20.40
CA GLU A 157 6.29 -10.29 20.49
C GLU A 157 6.72 -10.98 19.19
N LEU A 158 6.48 -10.36 18.03
CA LEU A 158 6.84 -10.87 16.71
C LEU A 158 8.31 -10.62 16.34
N GLN A 159 8.99 -9.69 17.01
CA GLN A 159 10.38 -9.34 16.74
C GLN A 159 11.37 -10.53 16.85
N PRO A 160 11.37 -11.35 17.92
CA PRO A 160 12.27 -12.50 18.01
C PRO A 160 12.02 -13.53 16.90
N PHE A 161 10.77 -13.69 16.47
CA PHE A 161 10.41 -14.58 15.37
C PHE A 161 11.05 -14.12 14.06
N GLY A 162 10.90 -12.82 13.74
CA GLY A 162 11.54 -12.21 12.59
C GLY A 162 13.06 -12.42 12.57
N GLN A 163 13.73 -12.20 13.70
CA GLN A 163 15.18 -12.41 13.81
C GLN A 163 15.61 -13.85 13.51
N ASN A 164 14.81 -14.85 13.92
CA ASN A 164 15.10 -16.25 13.63
C ASN A 164 14.99 -16.56 12.13
N VAL A 165 13.97 -16.04 11.44
CA VAL A 165 13.82 -16.21 9.98
C VAL A 165 14.99 -15.59 9.22
N PHE A 166 15.42 -14.38 9.60
CA PHE A 166 16.60 -13.74 9.02
C PHE A 166 17.88 -14.57 9.21
N ARG A 167 18.07 -15.17 10.39
CA ARG A 167 19.22 -16.06 10.67
C ARG A 167 19.17 -17.34 9.85
N LEU A 168 18.02 -18.02 9.79
CA LEU A 168 17.85 -19.28 9.09
C LEU A 168 18.13 -19.14 7.59
N ASN A 169 17.64 -18.06 7.00
CA ASN A 169 17.82 -17.84 5.57
C ASN A 169 19.20 -17.23 5.20
N LYS A 170 20.10 -17.00 6.18
CA LYS A 170 21.43 -16.38 5.99
C LYS A 170 21.38 -15.05 5.23
N TRP A 171 20.33 -14.27 5.47
CA TRP A 171 20.20 -12.97 4.82
C TRP A 171 21.31 -12.05 5.32
N PRO A 172 21.94 -11.25 4.43
CA PRO A 172 23.01 -10.37 4.82
C PRO A 172 22.49 -9.37 5.85
N GLN A 173 22.87 -9.55 7.12
CA GLN A 173 22.63 -8.53 8.12
C GLN A 173 23.47 -7.32 7.75
N HIS A 174 22.81 -6.20 7.45
CA HIS A 174 23.50 -4.96 7.10
C HIS A 174 24.46 -4.60 8.24
N LYS A 175 25.78 -4.63 7.96
CA LYS A 175 26.85 -4.40 8.95
C LYS A 175 26.80 -3.03 9.65
N ASN A 176 25.92 -2.14 9.21
CA ASN A 176 25.83 -0.76 9.71
C ASN A 176 24.95 -0.60 10.96
N GLY A 177 24.55 -1.67 11.64
CA GLY A 177 23.79 -1.58 12.90
C GLY A 177 22.41 -0.93 12.75
N ARG A 178 21.90 -0.76 11.52
CA ARG A 178 20.50 -0.35 11.32
C ARG A 178 19.62 -1.52 11.75
N HIS A 179 18.82 -1.29 12.78
CA HIS A 179 17.81 -2.23 13.22
C HIS A 179 16.85 -2.49 12.07
N GLN A 180 16.91 -3.68 11.46
CA GLN A 180 15.86 -4.14 10.56
C GLN A 180 14.65 -4.45 11.41
N PHE A 181 13.61 -3.65 11.25
CA PHE A 181 12.36 -3.86 11.95
C PHE A 181 11.49 -4.82 11.16
N VAL A 182 11.13 -5.93 11.79
CA VAL A 182 10.13 -6.86 11.29
C VAL A 182 8.77 -6.35 11.72
N PHE A 183 7.99 -5.88 10.76
CA PHE A 183 6.63 -5.43 10.99
C PHE A 183 5.67 -6.45 10.42
N GLY A 184 5.03 -7.19 11.32
CA GLY A 184 4.03 -8.18 10.97
C GLY A 184 4.64 -9.49 10.47
N CYS A 185 4.08 -10.57 11.01
CA CYS A 185 4.24 -11.91 10.48
C CYS A 185 2.83 -12.31 10.03
N LEU A 186 2.54 -12.22 8.74
CA LEU A 186 1.31 -12.85 8.24
C LEU A 186 1.63 -14.35 8.20
N VAL A 187 1.20 -15.07 9.23
CA VAL A 187 1.31 -16.54 9.27
C VAL A 187 0.21 -17.08 8.37
N THR A 188 0.57 -17.42 7.14
CA THR A 188 -0.29 -18.25 6.31
C THR A 188 0.40 -19.61 6.24
N GLU A 189 -0.13 -20.61 6.96
CA GLU A 189 0.19 -22.01 6.72
C GLU A 189 -0.24 -22.34 5.28
N ILE A 190 0.63 -22.08 4.30
CA ILE A 190 0.50 -22.60 2.94
C ILE A 190 1.06 -24.01 3.02
N ARG A 191 0.19 -24.96 3.36
CA ARG A 191 0.49 -26.39 3.28
C ARG A 191 0.53 -26.86 1.83
#